data_AF-A0A1E8PYI8-F1
#
_entry.id   AF-A0A1E8PYI8-F1
#
_cell.length_a   1.000
_cell.length_b   1.000
_cell.length_c   1.000
_cell.angle_alpha   90.00
_cell.angle_beta   90.00
_cell.angle_gamma   90.00
#
_symmetry.space_group_name_H-M   'P 1'
#
loop_
_entity.id
_entity.type
_entity.pdbx_description
1 polymer ?
#
loop_
_entity_poly.entity_id
_entity_poly.type
_entity_poly.pdbx_seq_one_letter_code
_entity_poly.pdbx_strand_id
1 'polypeptide(L)'
;MAVLLDRSGSMQAVKADAEGGFAAFVEGQRDGAGEAVVTLARFDTEYEVVYANRPLADVPPLDLQPRGGTALYDAVGRLVTDVGTELAAMPEDERPGVVVVVILTDGHENSSTEWTHDAIRALIQQQETTYSWEFLFLGANMDAVQIGTALGVQADRSLTWEASGDGVAAAMELTSDYVARRRAAPMGAPVVGFTEHDRAAARGGRP
;
A
#
# COMPACT_ATOMS: atom_id res chain seq x y z
N MET A 1 -1.03 6.01 8.13
CA MET A 1 -0.71 5.19 6.95
C MET A 1 -1.75 5.44 5.88
N ALA A 2 -1.39 5.30 4.61
CA ALA A 2 -2.32 5.40 3.48
C ALA A 2 -2.29 4.09 2.70
N VAL A 3 -3.46 3.57 2.33
CA VAL A 3 -3.61 2.35 1.53
C VAL A 3 -4.28 2.73 0.23
N LEU A 4 -3.63 2.41 -0.89
CA LEU A 4 -4.17 2.48 -2.22
C LEU A 4 -4.52 1.08 -2.69
N LEU A 5 -5.81 0.81 -2.88
CA LEU A 5 -6.30 -0.50 -3.25
C LEU A 5 -6.89 -0.50 -4.67
N ASP A 6 -6.33 -1.33 -5.53
CA ASP A 6 -6.91 -1.61 -6.83
C ASP A 6 -8.29 -2.28 -6.66
N ARG A 7 -9.27 -1.80 -7.43
CA ARG A 7 -10.59 -2.41 -7.58
C ARG A 7 -10.93 -2.60 -9.06
N SER A 8 -9.91 -2.77 -9.91
CA SER A 8 -10.07 -3.14 -11.31
C SER A 8 -10.83 -4.45 -11.46
N GLY A 9 -11.36 -4.74 -12.65
CA GLY A 9 -12.13 -5.96 -12.90
C GLY A 9 -11.37 -7.26 -12.60
N SER A 10 -10.03 -7.27 -12.66
CA SER A 10 -9.20 -8.45 -12.34
C SER A 10 -9.31 -8.86 -10.88
N MET A 11 -9.49 -7.88 -9.97
CA MET A 11 -9.61 -8.12 -8.52
C MET A 11 -10.81 -8.99 -8.15
N GLN A 12 -11.74 -9.23 -9.07
CA GLN A 12 -12.88 -10.13 -8.86
C GLN A 12 -12.46 -11.54 -8.45
N ALA A 13 -11.30 -12.02 -8.92
CA ALA A 13 -10.79 -13.35 -8.61
C ALA A 13 -10.32 -13.47 -7.15
N VAL A 14 -9.83 -12.38 -6.55
CA VAL A 14 -9.25 -12.34 -5.20
C VAL A 14 -10.06 -11.50 -4.22
N LYS A 15 -11.29 -11.13 -4.58
CA LYS A 15 -12.12 -10.17 -3.81
C LYS A 15 -12.22 -10.56 -2.33
N ALA A 16 -12.71 -11.77 -2.06
CA ALA A 16 -12.96 -12.22 -0.68
C ALA A 16 -11.68 -12.31 0.14
N ASP A 17 -10.59 -12.75 -0.48
CA ASP A 17 -9.28 -12.86 0.16
C ASP A 17 -8.69 -11.47 0.45
N ALA A 18 -8.84 -10.51 -0.48
CA ALA A 18 -8.41 -9.13 -0.29
C ALA A 18 -9.19 -8.43 0.84
N GLU A 19 -10.51 -8.65 0.92
CA GLU A 19 -11.36 -8.15 2.02
C GLU A 19 -10.95 -8.73 3.37
N GLY A 20 -10.78 -10.05 3.45
CA GLY A 20 -10.33 -10.73 4.68
C GLY A 20 -8.91 -10.33 5.09
N GLY A 21 -8.00 -10.25 4.12
CA GLY A 21 -6.61 -9.86 4.33
C GLY A 21 -6.47 -8.41 4.80
N PHE A 22 -7.26 -7.48 4.22
CA PHE A 22 -7.31 -6.11 4.70
C PHE A 22 -7.84 -6.02 6.14
N ALA A 23 -8.88 -6.79 6.48
CA ALA A 23 -9.38 -6.84 7.84
C ALA A 23 -8.32 -7.35 8.84
N ALA A 24 -7.58 -8.40 8.48
CA ALA A 24 -6.48 -8.92 9.30
C ALA A 24 -5.33 -7.91 9.44
N PHE A 25 -4.98 -7.20 8.36
CA PHE A 25 -4.00 -6.12 8.39
C PHE A 25 -4.41 -5.03 9.38
N VAL A 26 -5.65 -4.53 9.29
CA VAL A 26 -6.16 -3.49 10.20
C VAL A 26 -6.14 -3.96 11.65
N GLU A 27 -6.55 -5.21 11.92
CA GLU A 27 -6.53 -5.79 13.26
C GLU A 27 -5.10 -5.86 13.83
N GLY A 28 -4.13 -6.37 13.04
CA GLY A 28 -2.73 -6.42 13.47
C GLY A 28 -2.14 -5.03 13.75
N GLN A 29 -2.66 -3.98 13.11
CA GLN A 29 -2.26 -2.62 13.42
C GLN A 29 -2.92 -2.04 14.68
N ARG A 30 -4.10 -2.52 15.09
CA ARG A 30 -4.75 -2.04 16.33
C ARG A 30 -3.94 -2.37 17.58
N ASP A 31 -3.27 -3.52 17.56
CA ASP A 31 -2.40 -3.98 18.66
C ASP A 31 -0.99 -3.36 18.61
N GLY A 32 -0.70 -2.55 17.59
CA GLY A 32 0.61 -1.96 17.36
C GLY A 32 0.94 -0.75 18.25
N ALA A 33 2.21 -0.38 18.29
CA ALA A 33 2.70 0.75 19.07
C ALA A 33 2.18 2.11 18.53
N GLY A 34 1.86 3.01 19.46
CA GLY A 34 1.48 4.39 19.18
C GLY A 34 0.12 4.55 18.51
N GLU A 35 -0.32 5.80 18.39
CA GLU A 35 -1.54 6.15 17.66
C GLU A 35 -1.32 6.00 16.15
N ALA A 36 -2.33 5.49 15.46
CA ALA A 36 -2.29 5.36 14.02
C ALA A 36 -3.67 5.59 13.40
N VAL A 37 -3.66 6.35 12.31
CA VAL A 37 -4.80 6.58 11.43
C VAL A 37 -4.54 5.97 10.07
N VAL A 38 -5.63 5.61 9.38
CA VAL A 38 -5.61 5.01 8.04
C VAL A 38 -6.42 5.87 7.09
N THR A 39 -5.82 6.21 5.95
CA THR A 39 -6.53 6.67 4.76
C THR A 39 -6.65 5.49 3.81
N LEU A 40 -7.86 5.20 3.33
CA LEU A 40 -8.09 4.20 2.29
C LEU A 40 -8.61 4.91 1.04
N ALA A 41 -7.85 4.79 -0.04
CA ALA A 41 -8.30 5.12 -1.38
C ALA A 41 -8.40 3.84 -2.21
N ARG A 42 -9.39 3.79 -3.08
CA ARG A 42 -9.56 2.72 -4.06
C ARG A 42 -9.57 3.28 -5.47
N PHE A 43 -9.10 2.51 -6.42
CA PHE A 43 -9.03 2.97 -7.80
C PHE A 43 -9.35 1.90 -8.82
N ASP A 44 -9.92 2.33 -9.93
CA ASP A 44 -9.97 1.60 -11.19
C ASP A 44 -9.50 2.56 -12.31
N THR A 45 -10.38 2.92 -13.23
CA THR A 45 -10.31 4.14 -14.05
C THR A 45 -10.73 5.40 -13.28
N GLU A 46 -11.38 5.25 -12.13
CA GLU A 46 -11.82 6.30 -11.22
C GLU A 46 -11.09 6.17 -9.88
N TYR A 47 -10.63 7.27 -9.32
CA TYR A 47 -10.04 7.36 -7.98
C TYR A 47 -11.07 7.82 -6.95
N GLU A 48 -11.15 7.13 -5.81
CA GLU A 48 -12.08 7.43 -4.73
C GLU A 48 -11.41 7.27 -3.36
N VAL A 49 -11.46 8.32 -2.54
CA VAL A 49 -11.09 8.23 -1.12
C VAL A 49 -12.30 7.71 -0.34
N VAL A 50 -12.21 6.49 0.19
CA VAL A 50 -13.28 5.86 0.97
C VAL A 50 -13.38 6.50 2.35
N TYR A 51 -12.22 6.75 2.97
CA TYR A 51 -12.09 7.54 4.18
C TYR A 51 -10.65 8.06 4.31
N ALA A 52 -10.49 9.21 4.96
CA ALA A 52 -9.20 9.82 5.27
C ALA A 52 -8.98 9.92 6.78
N ASN A 53 -7.74 9.71 7.23
CA ASN A 53 -7.29 9.86 8.62
C ASN A 53 -8.21 9.19 9.65
N ARG A 54 -8.77 8.02 9.31
CA ARG A 54 -9.67 7.27 10.18
C ARG A 54 -8.87 6.59 11.30
N PRO A 55 -9.23 6.75 12.58
CA PRO A 55 -8.65 5.96 13.66
C PRO A 55 -8.83 4.46 13.40
N LEU A 56 -7.82 3.64 13.69
CA LEU A 56 -7.88 2.18 13.45
C LEU A 56 -9.10 1.51 14.09
N ALA A 57 -9.55 1.99 15.25
CA ALA A 57 -10.73 1.49 15.96
C ALA A 57 -12.03 1.67 15.15
N ASP A 58 -12.09 2.66 14.27
CA ASP A 58 -13.29 3.05 13.53
C ASP A 58 -13.24 2.62 12.05
N VAL A 59 -12.24 1.81 11.66
CA VAL A 59 -12.12 1.29 10.30
C VAL A 59 -13.22 0.24 10.06
N PRO A 60 -14.13 0.46 9.08
CA PRO A 60 -15.17 -0.51 8.75
C PRO A 60 -14.59 -1.68 7.94
N PRO A 61 -15.34 -2.80 7.82
CA PRO A 61 -15.02 -3.84 6.86
C PRO A 61 -14.89 -3.27 5.45
N LEU A 62 -13.93 -3.79 4.68
CA LEU A 62 -13.76 -3.43 3.28
C LEU A 62 -14.92 -4.02 2.46
N ASP A 63 -15.57 -3.17 1.65
CA ASP A 63 -16.48 -3.59 0.59
C ASP A 63 -15.83 -3.29 -0.77
N LEU A 64 -15.19 -4.32 -1.33
CA LEU A 64 -14.51 -4.23 -2.60
C LEU A 64 -15.52 -4.46 -3.73
N GLN A 65 -15.60 -3.53 -4.67
CA GLN A 65 -16.49 -3.60 -5.83
C GLN A 65 -15.67 -3.57 -7.13
N PRO A 66 -15.09 -4.72 -7.55
CA PRO A 66 -14.24 -4.81 -8.73
C PRO A 66 -14.96 -4.35 -10.02
N ARG A 67 -14.33 -3.47 -10.80
CA ARG A 67 -14.83 -2.94 -12.08
C ARG A 67 -13.74 -2.19 -12.85
N GLY A 68 -13.95 -1.92 -14.14
CA GLY A 68 -13.07 -1.02 -14.90
C GLY A 68 -11.64 -1.54 -15.13
N GLY A 69 -10.76 -0.63 -15.56
CA GLY A 69 -9.33 -0.86 -15.80
C GLY A 69 -8.45 -0.42 -14.63
N THR A 70 -7.14 -0.32 -14.87
CA THR A 70 -6.14 -0.02 -13.84
C THR A 70 -5.41 1.28 -14.17
N ALA A 71 -5.84 2.41 -13.59
CA ALA A 71 -5.17 3.71 -13.67
C ALA A 71 -4.26 3.92 -12.45
N LEU A 72 -3.26 3.05 -12.31
CA LEU A 72 -2.32 2.99 -11.19
C LEU A 72 -1.53 4.29 -11.03
N TYR A 73 -0.99 4.86 -12.11
CA TYR A 73 -0.19 6.08 -12.04
C TYR A 73 -1.03 7.25 -11.56
N ASP A 74 -2.22 7.45 -12.13
CA ASP A 74 -3.12 8.52 -11.71
C ASP A 74 -3.51 8.37 -10.25
N ALA A 75 -3.79 7.15 -9.81
CA ALA A 75 -4.19 6.84 -8.45
C ALA A 75 -3.05 7.08 -7.43
N VAL A 76 -1.82 6.66 -7.74
CA VAL A 76 -0.64 6.92 -6.89
C VAL A 76 -0.36 8.41 -6.81
N GLY A 77 -0.38 9.11 -7.95
CA GLY A 77 -0.14 10.55 -8.01
C GLY A 77 -1.13 11.32 -7.14
N ARG A 78 -2.43 11.02 -7.30
CA ARG A 78 -3.50 11.64 -6.52
C ARG A 78 -3.37 11.35 -5.03
N LEU A 79 -3.23 10.09 -4.62
CA LEU A 79 -3.11 9.75 -3.19
C LEU A 79 -1.93 10.45 -2.53
N VAL A 80 -0.75 10.43 -3.16
CA VAL A 80 0.45 11.02 -2.59
C VAL A 80 0.33 12.55 -2.51
N THR A 81 -0.23 13.19 -3.52
CA THR A 81 -0.50 14.64 -3.51
C THR A 81 -1.56 15.01 -2.47
N ASP A 82 -2.65 14.25 -2.35
CA ASP A 82 -3.73 14.49 -1.37
C ASP A 82 -3.17 14.40 0.06
N VAL A 83 -2.52 13.28 0.40
CA VAL A 83 -1.92 13.05 1.73
C VAL A 83 -0.84 14.10 2.01
N GLY A 84 -0.02 14.45 1.03
CA GLY A 84 1.02 15.47 1.18
C GLY A 84 0.44 16.86 1.45
N THR A 85 -0.66 17.20 0.78
CA THR A 85 -1.37 18.48 0.98
C THR A 85 -1.99 18.56 2.37
N GLU A 86 -2.64 17.49 2.82
CA GLU A 86 -3.20 17.40 4.18
C GLU A 86 -2.10 17.57 5.24
N LEU A 87 -0.99 16.83 5.12
CA LEU A 87 0.12 16.90 6.07
C LEU A 87 0.79 18.28 6.08
N ALA A 88 0.93 18.93 4.93
CA ALA A 88 1.48 20.27 4.85
C ALA A 88 0.59 21.31 5.56
N ALA A 89 -0.72 21.10 5.55
CA ALA A 89 -1.69 21.96 6.24
C ALA A 89 -1.76 21.73 7.76
N MET A 90 -1.27 20.59 8.26
CA MET A 90 -1.24 20.29 9.69
C MET A 90 -0.14 21.08 10.42
N PRO A 91 -0.40 21.49 11.68
CA PRO A 91 0.64 21.94 12.60
C PRO A 91 1.76 20.90 12.72
N GLU A 92 3.01 21.36 12.87
CA GLU A 92 4.18 20.46 12.86
C GLU A 92 4.16 19.42 13.99
N ASP A 93 3.62 19.79 15.14
CA ASP A 93 3.47 18.93 16.33
C ASP A 93 2.31 17.93 16.23
N GLU A 94 1.38 18.14 15.30
CA GLU A 94 0.27 17.21 15.00
C GLU A 94 0.60 16.27 13.84
N ARG A 95 1.69 16.51 13.10
CA ARG A 95 2.08 15.65 11.97
C ARG A 95 2.51 14.27 12.48
N PRO A 96 2.14 13.18 11.77
CA PRO A 96 2.60 11.85 12.09
C PRO A 96 4.11 11.74 11.96
N GLY A 97 4.77 11.11 12.94
CA GLY A 97 6.21 10.86 12.89
C GLY A 97 6.65 9.85 11.83
N VAL A 98 5.70 9.12 11.22
CA VAL A 98 5.93 8.16 10.14
C VAL A 98 4.75 8.17 9.17
N VAL A 99 5.05 8.17 7.88
CA VAL A 99 4.06 7.98 6.80
C VAL A 99 4.44 6.74 6.00
N VAL A 100 3.58 5.73 6.00
CA VAL A 100 3.69 4.54 5.14
C VAL A 100 2.54 4.55 4.14
N VAL A 101 2.87 4.38 2.86
CA VAL A 101 1.94 4.25 1.74
C VAL A 101 2.01 2.81 1.22
N VAL A 102 0.89 2.11 1.24
CA VAL A 102 0.77 0.72 0.75
C VAL A 102 -0.02 0.74 -0.56
N ILE A 103 0.55 0.21 -1.64
CA ILE A 103 -0.07 0.17 -2.97
C ILE A 103 -0.33 -1.27 -3.34
N LEU A 104 -1.59 -1.70 -3.36
CA LEU A 104 -2.01 -3.04 -3.76
C LEU A 104 -2.65 -3.04 -5.14
N THR A 105 -2.20 -3.94 -6.02
CA THR A 105 -2.82 -4.18 -7.32
C THR A 105 -2.60 -5.60 -7.83
N ASP A 106 -3.54 -6.13 -8.61
CA ASP A 106 -3.39 -7.38 -9.36
C ASP A 106 -3.29 -7.15 -10.88
N GLY A 107 -3.29 -5.87 -11.30
CA GLY A 107 -3.33 -5.44 -12.69
C GLY A 107 -2.09 -4.62 -13.07
N HIS A 108 -1.74 -4.68 -14.35
CA HIS A 108 -0.75 -3.76 -14.91
C HIS A 108 -1.42 -2.44 -15.27
N GLU A 109 -0.69 -1.33 -15.11
CA GLU A 109 -1.08 -0.01 -15.60
C GLU A 109 -1.55 -0.06 -17.06
N ASN A 110 -2.77 0.43 -17.33
CA ASN A 110 -3.36 0.43 -18.66
C ASN A 110 -4.35 1.57 -18.94
N SER A 111 -4.62 2.45 -17.96
CA SER A 111 -5.74 3.40 -18.02
C SER A 111 -5.42 4.82 -17.55
N SER A 112 -4.21 5.09 -17.03
CA SER A 112 -3.81 6.42 -16.56
C SER A 112 -3.67 7.43 -17.70
N THR A 113 -4.02 8.69 -17.41
CA THR A 113 -4.03 9.80 -18.38
C THR A 113 -3.43 11.10 -17.87
N GLU A 114 -3.29 11.27 -16.55
CA GLU A 114 -2.81 12.51 -15.92
C GLU A 114 -1.34 12.41 -15.52
N TRP A 115 -0.92 11.25 -15.00
CA TRP A 115 0.41 11.00 -14.48
C TRP A 115 1.20 10.04 -15.36
N THR A 116 2.46 10.39 -15.60
CA THR A 116 3.39 9.52 -16.32
C THR A 116 4.21 8.67 -15.36
N HIS A 117 4.77 7.58 -15.87
CA HIS A 117 5.70 6.73 -15.13
C HIS A 117 6.84 7.54 -14.47
N ASP A 118 7.51 8.40 -15.25
CA ASP A 118 8.63 9.20 -14.76
C ASP A 118 8.20 10.21 -13.69
N ALA A 119 7.00 10.78 -13.81
CA ALA A 119 6.44 11.70 -12.82
C ALA A 119 6.16 10.98 -11.49
N ILE A 120 5.58 9.77 -11.53
CA ILE A 120 5.34 8.96 -10.33
C ILE A 120 6.65 8.54 -9.68
N ARG A 121 7.63 8.13 -10.48
CA ARG A 121 8.96 7.78 -9.96
C ARG A 121 9.61 8.96 -9.25
N ALA A 122 9.60 10.15 -9.86
CA ALA A 122 10.14 11.35 -9.25
C ALA A 122 9.38 11.73 -7.96
N LEU A 123 8.06 11.59 -7.96
CA LEU A 123 7.21 11.88 -6.81
C LEU A 123 7.53 10.96 -5.63
N ILE A 124 7.58 9.64 -5.84
CA ILE A 124 7.94 8.67 -4.80
C ILE A 124 9.32 8.98 -4.23
N GLN A 125 10.32 9.20 -5.10
CA GLN A 125 11.68 9.54 -4.67
C GLN A 125 11.73 10.82 -3.84
N GLN A 126 10.99 11.85 -4.24
CA GLN A 126 10.90 13.10 -3.49
C GLN A 126 10.31 12.86 -2.09
N GLN A 127 9.23 12.09 -1.98
CA GLN A 127 8.58 11.82 -0.70
C GLN A 127 9.45 10.97 0.23
N GLU A 128 10.16 9.97 -0.29
CA GLU A 128 11.10 9.18 0.50
C GLU A 128 12.28 10.03 0.99
N THR A 129 12.88 10.84 0.12
CA THR A 129 14.13 11.58 0.44
C THR A 129 13.90 12.84 1.25
N THR A 130 12.80 13.56 1.01
CA THR A 130 12.51 14.86 1.64
C THR A 130 11.71 14.69 2.93
N TYR A 131 10.72 13.78 2.91
CA TYR A 131 9.76 13.63 4.00
C TYR A 131 9.86 12.29 4.71
N SER A 132 10.81 11.44 4.34
CA SER A 132 11.01 10.11 4.95
C SER A 132 9.75 9.23 4.89
N TRP A 133 8.94 9.39 3.83
CA TRP A 133 7.83 8.47 3.59
C TRP A 133 8.38 7.11 3.18
N GLU A 134 7.60 6.06 3.44
CA GLU A 134 7.92 4.72 2.97
C GLU A 134 6.81 4.19 2.08
N PHE A 135 7.19 3.57 0.98
CA PHE A 135 6.26 2.96 0.03
C PHE A 135 6.41 1.46 0.08
N LEU A 136 5.29 0.75 0.17
CA LEU A 136 5.19 -0.69 -0.03
C LEU A 136 4.44 -0.95 -1.33
N PHE A 137 5.07 -1.68 -2.24
CA PHE A 137 4.44 -2.06 -3.50
C PHE A 137 4.07 -3.55 -3.48
N LEU A 138 2.80 -3.78 -3.65
CA LEU A 138 2.17 -5.05 -3.45
C LEU A 138 1.51 -5.44 -4.79
N GLY A 139 2.03 -6.50 -5.44
CA GLY A 139 1.54 -6.98 -6.74
C GLY A 139 1.13 -8.46 -6.81
N ALA A 140 -0.07 -8.76 -7.34
CA ALA A 140 -0.50 -10.15 -7.58
C ALA A 140 -0.04 -10.67 -8.95
N ASN A 141 0.45 -11.91 -9.02
CA ASN A 141 0.77 -12.63 -10.26
C ASN A 141 1.68 -11.89 -11.27
N MET A 142 2.43 -10.89 -10.79
CA MET A 142 3.34 -10.08 -11.59
C MET A 142 4.69 -9.91 -10.88
N ASP A 143 5.71 -9.46 -11.62
CA ASP A 143 6.98 -9.11 -11.01
C ASP A 143 6.86 -7.75 -10.29
N ALA A 144 6.33 -7.80 -9.08
CA ALA A 144 6.11 -6.64 -8.23
C ALA A 144 7.44 -5.94 -7.88
N VAL A 145 8.55 -6.69 -7.82
CA VAL A 145 9.88 -6.11 -7.57
C VAL A 145 10.31 -5.30 -8.78
N GLN A 146 10.19 -5.83 -9.99
CA GLN A 146 10.50 -5.10 -11.21
C GLN A 146 9.61 -3.84 -11.37
N ILE A 147 8.30 -3.97 -11.15
CA ILE A 147 7.37 -2.84 -11.32
C ILE A 147 7.57 -1.81 -10.22
N GLY A 148 7.64 -2.24 -8.96
CA GLY A 148 7.87 -1.37 -7.81
C GLY A 148 9.16 -0.58 -7.94
N THR A 149 10.26 -1.23 -8.32
CA THR A 149 11.55 -0.55 -8.56
C THR A 149 11.52 0.41 -9.74
N ALA A 150 10.77 0.09 -10.80
CA ALA A 150 10.56 1.03 -11.91
C ALA A 150 9.80 2.28 -11.43
N LEU A 151 8.82 2.13 -10.53
CA LEU A 151 8.10 3.23 -9.88
C LEU A 151 8.91 3.95 -8.78
N GLY A 152 10.11 3.47 -8.45
CA GLY A 152 10.96 4.09 -7.43
C GLY A 152 10.78 3.53 -6.02
N VAL A 153 10.00 2.46 -5.83
CA VAL A 153 9.90 1.72 -4.57
C VAL A 153 11.09 0.77 -4.43
N GLN A 154 11.62 0.63 -3.21
CA GLN A 154 12.76 -0.26 -2.96
C GLN A 154 12.39 -1.74 -3.20
N ALA A 155 13.35 -2.54 -3.65
CA ALA A 155 13.14 -3.95 -4.00
C ALA A 155 12.75 -4.81 -2.78
N ASP A 156 13.26 -4.49 -1.59
CA ASP A 156 12.90 -5.09 -0.31
C ASP A 156 11.60 -4.51 0.26
N ARG A 157 10.97 -3.55 -0.41
CA ARG A 157 9.63 -3.02 -0.08
C ARG A 157 8.60 -3.38 -1.14
N SER A 158 8.98 -4.29 -2.05
CA SER A 158 8.13 -4.80 -3.11
C SER A 158 7.90 -6.30 -2.93
N LEU A 159 6.63 -6.73 -2.95
CA LEU A 159 6.23 -8.11 -2.71
C LEU A 159 5.28 -8.60 -3.81
N THR A 160 5.66 -9.70 -4.45
CA THR A 160 4.74 -10.45 -5.32
C THR A 160 3.98 -11.46 -4.48
N TRP A 161 2.66 -11.53 -4.61
CA TRP A 161 1.88 -12.67 -4.15
C TRP A 161 1.23 -13.45 -5.27
N GLU A 162 0.90 -14.69 -4.97
CA GLU A 162 -0.01 -15.49 -5.76
C GLU A 162 -1.46 -15.07 -5.46
N ALA A 163 -2.28 -14.94 -6.50
CA ALA A 163 -3.72 -14.69 -6.39
C ALA A 163 -4.48 -15.93 -5.87
N SER A 164 -4.09 -16.40 -4.69
CA SER A 164 -4.67 -17.50 -3.92
C SER A 164 -4.96 -17.00 -2.50
N GLY A 165 -5.89 -17.64 -1.79
CA GLY A 165 -6.21 -17.24 -0.42
C GLY A 165 -4.98 -17.26 0.51
N ASP A 166 -4.13 -18.29 0.39
CA ASP A 166 -2.89 -18.39 1.16
C ASP A 166 -1.89 -17.28 0.78
N GLY A 167 -1.72 -16.98 -0.52
CA GLY A 167 -0.80 -15.94 -1.00
C GLY A 167 -1.23 -14.53 -0.55
N VAL A 168 -2.53 -14.22 -0.64
CA VAL A 168 -3.08 -12.94 -0.19
C VAL A 168 -2.97 -12.80 1.33
N ALA A 169 -3.28 -13.85 2.10
CA ALA A 169 -3.13 -13.84 3.55
C ALA A 169 -1.68 -13.59 3.96
N ALA A 170 -0.72 -14.32 3.37
CA ALA A 170 0.70 -14.13 3.63
C ALA A 170 1.17 -12.72 3.28
N ALA A 171 0.76 -12.17 2.14
CA ALA A 171 1.13 -10.82 1.73
C ALA A 171 0.64 -9.74 2.72
N MET A 172 -0.60 -9.88 3.20
CA MET A 172 -1.19 -8.96 4.16
C MET A 172 -0.54 -9.07 5.54
N GLU A 173 -0.24 -10.29 6.00
CA GLU A 173 0.50 -10.54 7.24
C GLU A 173 1.89 -9.91 7.19
N LEU A 174 2.68 -10.20 6.15
CA LEU A 174 4.02 -9.65 5.96
C LEU A 174 4.02 -8.11 5.88
N THR A 175 2.99 -7.54 5.26
CA THR A 175 2.79 -6.09 5.19
C THR A 175 2.46 -5.51 6.56
N SER A 176 1.57 -6.16 7.31
CA SER A 176 1.22 -5.77 8.69
C SER A 176 2.46 -5.77 9.57
N ASP A 177 3.27 -6.83 9.49
CA ASP A 177 4.52 -6.99 10.21
C ASP A 177 5.53 -5.88 9.89
N TYR A 178 5.69 -5.53 8.60
CA TYR A 178 6.54 -4.42 8.20
C TYR A 178 6.07 -3.11 8.82
N VAL A 179 4.78 -2.78 8.69
CA VAL A 179 4.20 -1.53 9.20
C VAL A 179 4.32 -1.48 10.73
N ALA A 180 4.10 -2.59 11.42
CA ALA A 180 4.27 -2.69 12.87
C ALA A 180 5.72 -2.42 13.29
N ARG A 181 6.70 -3.04 12.61
CA ARG A 181 8.13 -2.78 12.84
C ARG A 181 8.48 -1.30 12.61
N ARG A 182 7.97 -0.69 11.54
CA ARG A 182 8.20 0.72 11.22
C ARG A 182 7.58 1.67 12.24
N ARG A 183 6.39 1.36 12.74
CA ARG A 183 5.74 2.12 13.83
C ARG A 183 6.51 2.04 15.14
N ALA A 184 7.09 0.88 15.46
CA ALA A 184 7.88 0.68 16.67
C ALA A 184 9.30 1.24 16.58
N ALA A 185 9.83 1.44 15.37
CA ALA A 185 11.19 1.90 15.15
C ALA A 185 11.33 3.43 15.32
N PRO A 186 12.46 3.92 15.84
CA PRO A 186 12.75 5.35 15.88
C PRO A 186 12.64 6.00 14.49
N MET A 187 12.29 7.29 14.45
CA MET A 187 12.20 8.06 13.21
C MET A 187 13.54 8.01 12.45
N GLY A 188 13.50 7.66 11.16
CA GLY A 188 14.68 7.52 10.30
C GLY A 188 15.53 6.25 10.54
N ALA A 189 15.19 5.41 11.51
CA ALA A 189 15.89 4.14 11.70
C ALA A 189 15.52 3.14 10.58
N PRO A 190 16.49 2.38 10.03
CA PRO A 190 16.20 1.39 9.01
C PRO A 190 15.34 0.26 9.58
N VAL A 191 14.42 -0.24 8.77
CA VAL A 191 13.59 -1.42 9.06
C VAL A 191 13.87 -2.48 8.01
N VAL A 192 13.98 -3.73 8.45
CA VAL A 192 14.18 -4.87 7.55
C VAL A 192 12.94 -5.05 6.67
N GLY A 193 13.14 -4.93 5.36
CA GLY A 193 12.14 -5.20 4.33
C GLY A 193 11.87 -6.69 4.12
N PHE A 194 11.12 -7.01 3.07
CA PHE A 194 10.78 -8.37 2.65
C PHE A 194 12.03 -9.15 2.24
N THR A 195 12.23 -10.26 2.96
CA THR A 195 13.29 -11.24 2.70
C THR A 195 12.89 -12.20 1.58
N GLU A 196 13.83 -13.01 1.11
CA GLU A 196 13.52 -14.06 0.12
C GLU A 196 12.57 -15.12 0.70
N HIS A 197 12.64 -15.37 2.01
CA HIS A 197 11.70 -16.26 2.70
C HIS A 197 10.28 -15.70 2.65
N ASP A 198 10.12 -14.40 2.92
CA ASP A 198 8.83 -13.70 2.85
C ASP A 198 8.24 -13.77 1.44
N ARG A 199 9.09 -13.54 0.41
CA ARG A 199 8.68 -13.65 -1.00
C ARG A 199 8.26 -15.07 -1.37
N ALA A 200 8.94 -16.09 -0.86
CA ALA A 200 8.58 -17.48 -1.11
C ALA A 200 7.21 -17.82 -0.49
N ALA A 201 6.98 -17.38 0.76
CA ALA A 201 5.73 -17.59 1.47
C ALA A 201 4.53 -16.93 0.75
N ALA A 202 4.68 -15.68 0.30
CA ALA A 202 3.63 -14.97 -0.44
C ALA A 202 3.28 -15.58 -1.82
N ARG A 203 4.19 -16.38 -2.39
CA ARG A 203 4.02 -17.08 -3.68
C ARG A 203 3.48 -18.51 -3.54
N GLY A 204 2.98 -18.90 -2.35
CA GLY A 204 2.50 -20.26 -2.10
C GLY A 204 3.62 -21.30 -1.94
N GLY A 205 4.87 -20.87 -1.89
CA GLY A 205 6.01 -21.73 -1.56
C GLY A 205 5.99 -22.05 -0.07
N ARG A 206 5.55 -23.25 0.31
CA ARG A 206 5.87 -23.77 1.65
C ARG A 206 7.40 -23.93 1.78
N PRO A 207 7.98 -23.60 2.94
CA PRO A 207 9.39 -23.87 3.23
C PRO A 207 9.73 -25.37 3.15
#